data_AF-A0A853CE88-F1
#
_entry.id   AF-A0A853CE88-F1
#
_cell.length_a   1.000
_cell.length_b   1.000
_cell.length_c   1.000
_cell.angle_alpha   90.00
_cell.angle_beta   90.00
_cell.angle_gamma   90.00
#
_symmetry.space_group_name_H-M   'P 1'
#
loop_
_entity.id
_entity.type
_entity.pdbx_description
1 polymer ?
#
loop_
_entity_poly.entity_id
_entity_poly.type
_entity_poly.pdbx_seq_one_letter_code
_entity_poly.pdbx_strand_id
1 'polypeptide(L)'
;MRHRAVGFTWEQWNYAFTNAFDEDESRRLYERYAIPASGGILWNSVLANLMPGPQDAHVDYGNDARPPLLFVSGGEDHIMPPSVQRSNAHHYHGDTVTEVREYPGYAHLLPAQEGWERIADEVLEWALAHAGGSRSQVAGAS
;
A
#
# COMPACT_ATOMS: atom_id res chain seq x y z
N MET A 1 -33.89 2.84 2.50
CA MET A 1 -33.42 1.45 2.42
C MET A 1 -32.16 1.34 3.28
N ARG A 2 -32.10 0.44 4.27
CA ARG A 2 -30.92 0.27 5.13
C ARG A 2 -29.93 -0.63 4.39
N HIS A 3 -28.79 -0.10 3.94
CA HIS A 3 -27.69 -0.92 3.41
C HIS A 3 -27.19 -1.82 4.55
N ARG A 4 -27.40 -3.13 4.42
CA ARG A 4 -26.88 -4.11 5.37
C ARG A 4 -25.38 -4.22 5.10
N ALA A 5 -24.55 -3.97 6.13
CA ALA A 5 -23.12 -4.25 6.04
C ALA A 5 -22.93 -5.76 5.79
N VAL A 6 -22.15 -6.10 4.76
CA VAL A 6 -21.80 -7.48 4.44
C VAL A 6 -20.29 -7.56 4.62
N GLY A 7 -19.85 -8.35 5.61
CA GLY A 7 -18.44 -8.61 5.83
C GLY A 7 -17.89 -9.61 4.81
N PHE A 8 -16.56 -9.66 4.71
CA PHE A 8 -15.89 -10.72 3.97
C PHE A 8 -16.30 -12.08 4.50
N THR A 9 -16.49 -13.06 3.61
CA THR A 9 -16.34 -14.45 4.04
C THR A 9 -14.87 -14.72 4.33
N TRP A 10 -14.59 -15.79 5.06
CA TRP A 10 -13.22 -16.19 5.34
C TRP A 10 -12.42 -16.42 4.04
N GLU A 11 -13.02 -17.05 3.03
CA GLU A 11 -12.35 -17.31 1.74
C GLU A 11 -12.00 -16.01 1.00
N GLN A 12 -12.90 -15.02 1.02
CA GLN A 12 -12.66 -13.72 0.40
C GLN A 12 -11.57 -12.94 1.14
N TRP A 13 -11.57 -12.99 2.47
CA TRP A 13 -10.52 -12.40 3.28
C TRP A 13 -9.17 -13.04 2.98
N ASN A 14 -9.11 -14.37 2.99
CA ASN A 14 -7.90 -15.11 2.69
C ASN A 14 -7.38 -14.77 1.29
N TYR A 15 -8.24 -14.74 0.28
CA TYR A 15 -7.85 -14.40 -1.07
C TYR A 15 -7.30 -12.97 -1.21
N ALA A 16 -7.91 -12.01 -0.52
CA ALA A 16 -7.61 -10.59 -0.74
C ALA A 16 -6.48 -10.05 0.18
N PHE A 17 -6.40 -10.53 1.42
CA PHE A 17 -5.51 -9.97 2.45
C PHE A 17 -4.33 -10.88 2.80
N THR A 18 -4.56 -12.19 2.86
CA THR A 18 -3.66 -13.13 3.54
C THR A 18 -3.35 -14.37 2.69
N ASN A 19 -3.38 -14.26 1.36
CA ASN A 19 -3.21 -15.37 0.41
C ASN A 19 -1.81 -16.01 0.44
N ALA A 20 -0.84 -15.35 1.08
CA ALA A 20 0.51 -15.85 1.31
C ALA A 20 0.81 -16.19 2.79
N PHE A 21 -0.21 -16.15 3.65
CA PHE A 21 -0.07 -16.49 5.07
C PHE A 21 -0.30 -17.99 5.31
N ASP A 22 0.16 -18.48 6.46
CA ASP A 22 -0.32 -19.75 6.99
C ASP A 22 -1.83 -19.69 7.29
N GLU A 23 -2.55 -20.80 7.11
CA GLU A 23 -4.01 -20.83 7.24
C GLU A 23 -4.47 -20.48 8.67
N ASP A 24 -3.80 -21.00 9.69
CA ASP A 24 -4.19 -20.76 11.08
C ASP A 24 -3.98 -19.29 11.44
N GLU A 25 -2.89 -18.69 10.96
CA GLU A 25 -2.65 -17.26 11.13
C GLU A 25 -3.70 -16.42 10.39
N SER A 26 -3.97 -16.74 9.12
CA SER A 26 -4.99 -16.09 8.30
C SER A 26 -6.35 -16.12 8.99
N ARG A 27 -6.75 -17.27 9.56
CA ARG A 27 -7.99 -17.42 10.34
C ARG A 27 -8.01 -16.54 11.59
N ARG A 28 -6.93 -16.54 12.38
CA ARG A 28 -6.84 -15.69 13.58
C ARG A 28 -6.97 -14.21 13.23
N LEU A 29 -6.34 -13.78 12.14
CA LEU A 29 -6.41 -12.40 11.68
C LEU A 29 -7.80 -12.04 11.14
N TYR A 30 -8.46 -12.97 10.43
CA TYR A 30 -9.85 -12.80 10.00
C TYR A 30 -10.77 -12.57 11.21
N GLU A 31 -10.71 -13.43 12.22
CA GLU A 31 -11.54 -13.31 13.42
C GLU A 31 -11.30 -11.99 14.18
N ARG A 32 -10.06 -11.50 14.16
CA ARG A 32 -9.65 -10.29 14.90
C ARG A 32 -9.93 -8.99 14.14
N TYR A 33 -9.73 -8.97 12.83
CA TYR A 33 -9.62 -7.73 12.04
C TYR A 33 -10.65 -7.61 10.92
N ALA A 34 -11.32 -8.69 10.52
CA ALA A 34 -12.34 -8.62 9.47
C ALA A 34 -13.58 -7.89 9.99
N ILE A 35 -13.67 -6.59 9.68
CA ILE A 35 -14.84 -5.78 10.00
C ILE A 35 -15.87 -5.82 8.85
N PRO A 36 -17.17 -5.91 9.16
CA PRO A 36 -18.21 -5.76 8.15
C PRO A 36 -18.19 -4.35 7.57
N ALA A 37 -17.74 -4.19 6.33
CA ALA A 37 -17.82 -2.91 5.63
C ALA A 37 -19.25 -2.66 5.14
N SER A 38 -19.68 -1.40 5.08
CA SER A 38 -20.91 -0.98 4.38
C SER A 38 -20.82 -1.14 2.84
N GLY A 39 -19.71 -1.69 2.35
CA GLY A 39 -19.21 -1.59 0.97
C GLY A 39 -19.37 -2.85 0.12
N GLY A 40 -20.47 -3.60 0.22
CA GLY A 40 -20.74 -4.70 -0.73
C GLY A 40 -20.63 -4.29 -2.21
N ILE A 41 -20.80 -2.99 -2.52
CA ILE A 41 -20.59 -2.41 -3.85
C ILE A 41 -19.10 -2.16 -4.17
N LEU A 42 -18.32 -1.65 -3.21
CA LEU A 42 -16.87 -1.43 -3.35
C LEU A 42 -16.11 -2.75 -3.56
N TRP A 43 -16.56 -3.83 -2.93
CA TRP A 43 -15.88 -5.12 -3.02
C TRP A 43 -16.17 -5.88 -4.30
N ASN A 44 -17.40 -5.80 -4.83
CA ASN A 44 -17.65 -6.27 -6.19
C ASN A 44 -16.79 -5.50 -7.20
N SER A 45 -16.53 -4.20 -7.01
CA SER A 45 -15.59 -3.48 -7.88
C SER A 45 -14.14 -3.91 -7.68
N VAL A 46 -13.63 -4.05 -6.46
CA VAL A 46 -12.23 -4.45 -6.20
C VAL A 46 -11.94 -5.90 -6.64
N LEU A 47 -12.88 -6.83 -6.43
CA LEU A 47 -12.75 -8.23 -6.83
C LEU A 47 -13.11 -8.48 -8.31
N ALA A 48 -14.04 -7.72 -8.90
CA ALA A 48 -14.42 -7.89 -10.31
C ALA A 48 -13.60 -7.02 -11.27
N ASN A 49 -12.98 -5.94 -10.78
CA ASN A 49 -12.14 -5.03 -11.56
C ASN A 49 -11.05 -4.42 -10.67
N LEU A 50 -9.86 -5.00 -10.73
CA LEU A 50 -8.59 -4.29 -10.57
C LEU A 50 -8.61 -3.05 -11.49
N MET A 51 -9.26 -1.97 -11.07
CA MET A 51 -9.51 -0.79 -11.91
C MET A 51 -8.22 0.02 -12.02
N PRO A 52 -7.62 0.12 -13.22
CA PRO A 52 -6.75 1.23 -13.52
C PRO A 52 -7.66 2.43 -13.84
N GLY A 53 -7.61 3.48 -13.05
CA GLY A 53 -8.42 4.66 -13.30
C GLY A 53 -8.39 5.65 -12.15
N PRO A 54 -8.63 6.93 -12.43
CA PRO A 54 -8.43 8.02 -11.48
C PRO A 54 -9.34 7.82 -10.28
N GLN A 55 -8.73 7.69 -9.10
CA GLN A 55 -9.45 7.84 -7.85
C GLN A 55 -9.71 9.34 -7.65
N ASP A 56 -10.82 9.72 -7.02
CA ASP A 56 -11.20 11.13 -6.74
C ASP A 56 -10.21 11.90 -5.83
N ALA A 57 -9.01 11.36 -5.61
CA ALA A 57 -7.86 12.07 -5.06
C ALA A 57 -7.06 12.70 -6.21
N HIS A 58 -7.21 14.01 -6.40
CA HIS A 58 -6.34 14.77 -7.28
C HIS A 58 -4.89 14.70 -6.76
N VAL A 59 -3.98 14.14 -7.57
CA VAL A 59 -2.54 14.09 -7.28
C VAL A 59 -1.82 15.06 -8.22
N ASP A 60 -1.07 16.00 -7.65
CA ASP A 60 -0.15 16.85 -8.41
C ASP A 60 1.17 16.11 -8.64
N TYR A 61 1.21 15.34 -9.73
CA TYR A 61 2.38 14.54 -10.11
C TYR A 61 3.61 15.38 -10.49
N GLY A 62 3.42 16.67 -10.81
CA GLY A 62 4.49 17.59 -11.23
C GLY A 62 5.06 18.45 -10.10
N ASN A 63 4.68 18.19 -8.85
CA ASN A 63 5.17 18.95 -7.71
C ASN A 63 6.64 18.59 -7.37
N ASP A 64 7.60 19.34 -7.92
CA ASP A 64 9.03 19.19 -7.63
C ASP A 64 9.44 19.60 -6.19
N ALA A 65 8.53 20.17 -5.41
CA ALA A 65 8.76 20.50 -4.00
C ALA A 65 8.34 19.37 -3.03
N ARG A 66 7.83 18.24 -3.54
CA ARG A 66 7.43 17.11 -2.68
C ARG A 66 8.63 16.40 -2.03
N PRO A 67 8.45 15.76 -0.86
CA PRO A 67 9.46 14.87 -0.31
C PRO A 67 9.66 13.61 -1.19
N PRO A 68 10.78 12.89 -1.01
CA PRO A 68 10.98 11.56 -1.58
C PRO A 68 9.79 10.64 -1.34
N LEU A 69 9.44 9.82 -2.33
CA LEU A 69 8.34 8.86 -2.27
C LEU A 69 8.84 7.44 -2.52
N LEU A 70 8.49 6.51 -1.64
CA LEU A 70 8.72 5.09 -1.82
C LEU A 70 7.39 4.34 -1.88
N PHE A 71 7.17 3.64 -2.99
CA PHE A 71 6.12 2.64 -3.09
C PHE A 71 6.62 1.29 -2.60
N VAL A 72 5.83 0.64 -1.75
CA VAL A 72 6.10 -0.71 -1.23
C VAL A 72 4.95 -1.63 -1.61
N SER A 73 5.27 -2.79 -2.18
CA SER A 73 4.28 -3.78 -2.63
C SER A 73 4.63 -5.18 -2.13
N GLY A 74 3.61 -5.91 -1.68
CA GLY A 74 3.66 -7.36 -1.58
C GLY A 74 3.53 -7.98 -2.98
N GLY A 75 4.37 -8.96 -3.29
CA GLY A 75 4.37 -9.63 -4.60
C GLY A 75 3.09 -10.40 -4.90
N GLU A 76 2.40 -10.88 -3.85
CA GLU A 76 1.17 -11.67 -3.93
C GLU A 76 -0.09 -10.81 -3.68
N ASP A 77 0.04 -9.48 -3.67
CA ASP A 77 -1.09 -8.59 -3.42
C ASP A 77 -2.13 -8.65 -4.56
N HIS A 78 -3.32 -9.15 -4.25
CA HIS A 78 -4.43 -9.23 -5.21
C HIS A 78 -5.30 -7.96 -5.25
N ILE A 79 -5.20 -7.07 -4.26
CA ILE A 79 -5.98 -5.82 -4.19
C ILE A 79 -5.21 -4.71 -4.93
N MET A 80 -3.91 -4.60 -4.65
CA MET A 80 -2.99 -3.61 -5.21
C MET A 80 -1.74 -4.30 -5.78
N PRO A 81 -1.87 -5.05 -6.90
CA PRO A 81 -0.76 -5.80 -7.44
C PRO A 81 0.41 -4.87 -7.80
N PRO A 82 1.66 -5.36 -7.78
CA PRO A 82 2.84 -4.53 -8.03
C PRO A 82 2.79 -3.70 -9.33
N SER A 83 2.07 -4.18 -10.35
CA SER A 83 1.83 -3.43 -11.59
C SER A 83 1.12 -2.09 -11.39
N VAL A 84 0.20 -1.99 -10.43
CA VAL A 84 -0.51 -0.74 -10.11
C VAL A 84 0.47 0.28 -9.55
N GLN A 85 1.35 -0.12 -8.62
CA GLN A 85 2.33 0.78 -8.03
C GLN A 85 3.41 1.18 -9.02
N ARG A 86 3.84 0.28 -9.91
CA ARG A 86 4.72 0.64 -11.04
C ARG A 86 4.06 1.66 -11.99
N SER A 87 2.78 1.48 -12.31
CA SER A 87 2.03 2.44 -13.12
C SER A 87 1.92 3.79 -12.43
N ASN A 88 1.63 3.80 -11.13
CA ASN A 88 1.56 5.03 -10.33
C ASN A 88 2.91 5.74 -10.31
N ALA A 89 4.01 5.01 -10.05
CA ALA A 89 5.36 5.55 -10.07
C ALA A 89 5.72 6.20 -11.42
N HIS A 90 5.24 5.62 -12.53
CA HIS A 90 5.47 6.18 -13.87
C HIS A 90 4.82 7.53 -14.09
N HIS A 91 3.78 7.92 -13.34
CA HIS A 91 3.20 9.26 -13.45
C HIS A 91 4.04 10.35 -12.78
N TYR A 92 4.93 9.99 -11.85
CA TYR A 92 5.82 10.95 -11.20
C TYR A 92 7.04 11.21 -12.08
N HIS A 93 7.09 12.42 -12.65
CA HIS A 93 8.19 12.92 -13.44
C HIS A 93 8.71 14.20 -12.77
N GLY A 94 10.03 14.36 -12.67
CA GLY A 94 10.63 15.54 -12.04
C GLY A 94 11.93 15.22 -11.34
N ASP A 95 12.48 16.21 -10.63
CA ASP A 95 13.78 16.11 -9.94
C ASP A 95 13.65 15.48 -8.53
N THR A 96 12.46 14.99 -8.19
CA THR A 96 12.13 14.40 -6.89
C THR A 96 12.25 12.89 -6.91
N VAL A 97 12.80 12.31 -5.83
CA VAL A 97 13.00 10.85 -5.72
C VAL A 97 11.64 10.12 -5.69
N THR A 98 11.47 9.16 -6.59
CA THR A 98 10.41 8.15 -6.56
C THR A 98 11.03 6.79 -6.75
N GLU A 99 10.82 5.88 -5.80
CA GLU A 99 11.29 4.51 -5.87
C GLU A 99 10.14 3.51 -5.68
N VAL A 100 10.33 2.29 -6.16
CA VAL A 100 9.41 1.17 -5.98
C VAL A 100 10.20 -0.02 -5.42
N ARG A 101 9.67 -0.64 -4.36
CA ARG A 101 10.18 -1.89 -3.80
C ARG A 101 9.08 -2.93 -3.75
N GLU A 102 9.40 -4.12 -4.24
CA GLU A 102 8.50 -5.26 -4.32
C GLU A 102 9.07 -6.40 -3.49
N TYR A 103 8.22 -7.03 -2.66
CA TYR A 103 8.60 -8.10 -1.75
C TYR A 103 7.87 -9.39 -2.15
N PRO A 104 8.53 -10.31 -2.90
CA PRO A 104 7.93 -11.58 -3.31
C PRO A 104 7.47 -12.41 -2.13
N GLY A 105 6.34 -13.11 -2.28
CA GLY A 105 5.77 -13.93 -1.21
C GLY A 105 5.02 -13.17 -0.11
N TYR A 106 4.88 -11.84 -0.21
CA TYR A 106 4.08 -11.05 0.73
C TYR A 106 2.71 -10.72 0.13
N ALA A 107 1.66 -10.91 0.93
CA ALA A 107 0.28 -10.56 0.57
C ALA A 107 -0.06 -9.09 0.86
N HIS A 108 -1.31 -8.69 0.61
CA HIS A 108 -1.77 -7.32 0.85
C HIS A 108 -1.63 -6.88 2.32
N LEU A 109 -1.90 -7.78 3.27
CA LEU A 109 -1.71 -7.53 4.70
C LEU A 109 -0.25 -7.71 5.13
N LEU A 110 0.70 -7.38 4.25
CA LEU A 110 2.15 -7.42 4.46
C LEU A 110 2.62 -6.99 5.86
N PRO A 111 2.09 -5.90 6.47
CA PRO A 111 2.56 -5.45 7.78
C PRO A 111 2.23 -6.40 8.95
N ALA A 112 1.44 -7.45 8.70
CA ALA A 112 1.10 -8.47 9.69
C ALA A 112 1.64 -9.86 9.33
N GLN A 113 2.34 -10.01 8.20
CA GLN A 113 2.88 -11.30 7.76
C GLN A 113 4.20 -11.61 8.45
N GLU A 114 4.49 -12.86 8.75
CA GLU A 114 5.81 -13.26 9.27
C GLU A 114 6.96 -12.67 8.44
N GLY A 115 7.94 -12.04 9.10
CA GLY A 115 9.09 -11.41 8.46
C GLY A 115 8.88 -9.96 8.01
N TRP A 116 7.71 -9.36 8.26
CA TRP A 116 7.42 -7.95 7.97
C TRP A 116 8.41 -6.98 8.60
N GLU A 117 9.06 -7.34 9.71
CA GLU A 117 10.03 -6.50 10.41
C GLU A 117 11.20 -6.12 9.49
N ARG A 118 11.67 -7.06 8.65
CA ARG A 118 12.73 -6.77 7.66
C ARG A 118 12.29 -5.68 6.68
N ILE A 119 11.04 -5.74 6.24
CA ILE A 119 10.47 -4.74 5.33
C ILE A 119 10.39 -3.38 6.03
N ALA A 120 9.96 -3.36 7.28
CA ALA A 120 9.90 -2.15 8.08
C ALA A 120 11.30 -1.52 8.25
N ASP A 121 12.31 -2.34 8.55
CA ASP A 121 13.71 -1.90 8.68
C ASP A 121 14.24 -1.33 7.35
N GLU A 122 14.03 -2.02 6.23
CA GLU A 122 14.47 -1.57 4.91
C GLU A 122 13.79 -0.25 4.48
N VAL A 123 12.51 -0.08 4.80
CA VAL A 123 11.75 1.15 4.54
C VAL A 123 12.20 2.28 5.45
N LEU A 124 12.47 2.00 6.72
CA LEU A 124 12.98 2.98 7.68
C LEU A 124 14.37 3.46 7.28
N GLU A 125 15.27 2.54 6.91
CA GLU A 125 16.60 2.86 6.40
C GLU A 125 16.52 3.77 5.16
N TRP A 126 15.65 3.43 4.21
CA TRP A 126 15.40 4.26 3.04
C TRP A 126 14.92 5.66 3.43
N ALA A 127 13.95 5.76 4.34
CA ALA A 127 13.41 7.04 4.78
C ALA A 127 14.48 7.91 5.48
N LEU A 128 15.31 7.31 6.32
CA LEU A 128 16.40 8.01 7.02
C LEU A 128 17.48 8.51 6.05
N ALA A 129 17.83 7.70 5.04
CA ALA A 129 18.76 8.12 3.99
C ALA A 129 18.23 9.31 3.17
N HIS A 130 16.91 9.44 3.06
CA HIS A 130 16.23 10.46 2.26
C HIS A 130 15.67 11.65 3.06
N ALA A 131 15.80 11.64 4.38
CA ALA A 131 15.33 12.73 5.25
C ALA A 131 16.16 14.04 5.13
N GLY A 132 17.20 14.05 4.28
CA GLY A 132 18.27 15.05 4.24
C GLY A 132 18.12 16.25 3.30
N GLY A 133 16.98 16.50 2.63
CA GLY A 133 16.79 17.71 1.80
C GLY A 133 15.50 18.46 2.15
N SER A 134 15.45 19.77 2.44
CA SER A 134 16.43 20.85 2.46
C SER A 134 16.42 21.55 3.83
N ARG A 135 17.52 21.49 4.58
CA ARG A 135 17.79 22.58 5.54
C ARG A 135 18.42 23.68 4.74
N SER A 136 17.65 24.73 4.41
CA SER A 136 18.26 26.00 4.05
C SER A 136 19.25 26.35 5.16
N GLN A 137 20.54 26.36 4.84
CA GLN A 137 21.52 27.00 5.70
C GLN A 137 21.08 28.46 5.81
N VAL A 138 20.46 28.81 6.93
CA VAL A 138 20.31 30.20 7.32
C VAL A 138 21.74 30.68 7.51
N ALA A 139 22.23 31.45 6.54
CA ALA A 139 23.45 32.20 6.67
C ALA A 139 23.33 33.02 7.97
N GLY A 140 24.11 32.63 8.98
CA GLY A 140 24.25 33.39 10.20
C GLY A 140 24.83 34.74 9.84
N ALA A 141 23.98 35.77 9.86
CA ALA A 141 24.41 37.14 9.91
C ALA A 141 24.90 37.42 11.34
N SER A 142 26.19 37.70 11.48
CA SER A 142 26.87 38.67 12.37
C SER A 142 28.27 38.18 12.73
#